data_AF-A0A526YEQ5-F1
#
_entry.id   AF-A0A526YEQ5-F1
#
_cell.length_a   1.000
_cell.length_b   1.000
_cell.length_c   1.000
_cell.angle_alpha   90.00
_cell.angle_beta   90.00
_cell.angle_gamma   90.00
#
_symmetry.space_group_name_H-M   'P 1'
#
loop_
_entity.id
_entity.type
_entity.pdbx_description
1 polymer ?
#
loop_
_entity_poly.entity_id
_entity_poly.type
_entity_poly.pdbx_seq_one_letter_code
_entity_poly.pdbx_strand_id
1 'polypeptide(L)'
;VALNAFLAMGMTFVIITGGIDLSVGSIVGLCGMVAGYLVLNGIDLQVGYTVYFNVFEIALITLAVGILIGAVNGLLITRLNVAPFIATLGVLYVARGLALLSSDGRTFPNLVGKPDLGTTGFGFLGAGRMLGLPVSIWILVVVAVGAAYLAKYTPLGRHIFAVGGNERA
;
A
#
# COMPACT_ATOMS: atom_id res chain seq x y z
N VAL A 1 -13.72 -5.81 7.14
CA VAL A 1 -14.24 -4.42 7.27
C VAL A 1 -13.11 -3.40 7.37
N ALA A 2 -12.20 -3.49 8.36
CA ALA A 2 -11.11 -2.52 8.53
C ALA A 2 -10.19 -2.38 7.28
N LEU A 3 -9.82 -3.48 6.62
CA LEU A 3 -9.00 -3.45 5.39
C LEU A 3 -9.63 -2.59 4.28
N ASN A 4 -10.94 -2.76 4.03
CA ASN A 4 -11.65 -1.98 3.02
C ASN A 4 -11.73 -0.49 3.40
N ALA A 5 -11.76 -0.17 4.69
CA ALA A 5 -11.78 1.21 5.15
C ALA A 5 -10.47 1.94 4.82
N PHE A 6 -9.31 1.27 4.95
CA PHE A 6 -8.04 1.85 4.50
C PHE A 6 -8.05 2.18 3.01
N LEU A 7 -8.53 1.25 2.19
CA LEU A 7 -8.62 1.45 0.75
C LEU A 7 -9.61 2.58 0.40
N ALA A 8 -10.77 2.59 1.04
CA ALA A 8 -11.78 3.64 0.84
C ALA A 8 -11.23 5.04 1.19
N MET A 9 -10.44 5.17 2.26
CA MET A 9 -9.80 6.45 2.61
C MET A 9 -8.82 6.92 1.54
N GLY A 10 -7.96 6.03 1.03
CA GLY A 10 -7.06 6.36 -0.09
C GLY A 10 -7.84 6.77 -1.34
N MET A 11 -8.85 5.98 -1.71
CA MET A 11 -9.72 6.23 -2.86
C MET A 11 -10.51 7.54 -2.77
N THR A 12 -10.80 8.01 -1.56
CA THR A 12 -11.47 9.30 -1.35
C THR A 12 -10.67 10.44 -1.99
N PHE A 13 -9.35 10.46 -1.83
CA PHE A 13 -8.50 11.50 -2.44
C PHE A 13 -8.47 11.40 -3.97
N VAL A 14 -8.48 10.18 -4.52
CA VAL A 14 -8.54 9.95 -5.97
C VAL A 14 -9.86 10.47 -6.55
N ILE A 15 -10.99 10.13 -5.91
CA ILE A 15 -12.32 10.54 -6.35
C ILE A 15 -12.50 12.05 -6.23
N ILE A 16 -11.98 12.68 -5.18
CA ILE A 16 -12.03 14.14 -5.04
C ILE A 16 -11.38 14.80 -6.25
N THR A 17 -10.28 14.28 -6.78
CA THR A 17 -9.62 14.82 -7.99
C THR A 17 -10.33 14.49 -9.31
N GLY A 18 -11.52 13.86 -9.29
CA GLY A 18 -12.24 13.43 -10.49
C GLY A 18 -11.66 12.16 -11.15
N GLY A 19 -10.74 11.48 -10.47
CA GLY A 19 -10.06 10.29 -10.98
C GLY A 19 -10.75 8.97 -10.65
N ILE A 20 -10.29 7.89 -11.29
CA ILE A 20 -10.64 6.51 -10.97
C ILE A 20 -9.34 5.72 -10.83
N ASP A 21 -9.23 4.91 -9.78
CA ASP A 21 -8.11 3.98 -9.60
C ASP A 21 -8.62 2.53 -9.46
N LEU A 22 -8.41 1.76 -10.52
CA LEU A 22 -8.73 0.32 -10.54
C LEU A 22 -7.60 -0.54 -9.95
N SER A 23 -6.38 -0.01 -9.88
CA SER A 23 -5.18 -0.77 -9.53
C SER A 23 -5.05 -1.09 -8.04
N VAL A 24 -5.82 -0.41 -7.19
CA VAL A 24 -5.67 -0.47 -5.72
C VAL A 24 -5.66 -1.90 -5.17
N GLY A 25 -6.51 -2.79 -5.68
CA GLY A 25 -6.54 -4.20 -5.24
C GLY A 25 -5.29 -4.98 -5.64
N SER A 26 -4.81 -4.78 -6.87
CA SER A 26 -3.55 -5.39 -7.35
C SER A 26 -2.34 -4.85 -6.61
N ILE A 27 -2.32 -3.56 -6.27
CA ILE A 27 -1.24 -2.94 -5.48
C ILE A 27 -1.19 -3.55 -4.09
N VAL A 28 -2.34 -3.71 -3.41
CA VAL A 28 -2.41 -4.40 -2.12
C VAL A 28 -1.90 -5.82 -2.22
N GLY A 29 -2.30 -6.56 -3.26
CA GLY A 29 -1.81 -7.90 -3.53
C GLY A 29 -0.29 -7.96 -3.68
N LEU A 30 0.27 -7.10 -4.53
CA LEU A 30 1.72 -7.00 -4.74
C LEU A 30 2.45 -6.62 -3.44
N CYS A 31 1.94 -5.64 -2.68
CA CYS A 31 2.48 -5.26 -1.38
C CYS A 31 2.50 -6.44 -0.41
N GLY A 32 1.43 -7.25 -0.38
CA GLY A 32 1.36 -8.47 0.41
C GLY A 32 2.41 -9.51 -0.02
N MET A 33 2.64 -9.67 -1.33
CA MET A 33 3.66 -10.57 -1.85
C MET A 33 5.08 -10.10 -1.49
N VAL A 34 5.36 -8.80 -1.61
CA VAL A 34 6.65 -8.21 -1.21
C VAL A 34 6.88 -8.41 0.29
N ALA A 35 5.90 -8.08 1.13
CA ALA A 35 6.00 -8.29 2.58
C ALA A 35 6.22 -9.78 2.91
N GLY A 36 5.45 -10.68 2.30
CA GLY A 36 5.58 -12.11 2.51
C GLY A 36 6.94 -12.66 2.09
N TYR A 37 7.46 -12.21 0.95
CA TYR A 37 8.79 -12.57 0.48
C TYR A 37 9.88 -12.12 1.46
N LEU A 38 9.83 -10.87 1.92
CA LEU A 38 10.80 -10.32 2.87
C LEU A 38 10.76 -11.02 4.24
N VAL A 39 9.56 -11.41 4.70
CA VAL A 39 9.41 -12.15 5.96
C VAL A 39 10.06 -13.54 5.89
N LEU A 40 9.93 -14.23 4.76
CA LEU A 40 10.37 -15.62 4.62
C LEU A 40 11.82 -15.76 4.15
N ASN A 41 12.22 -14.95 3.15
CA ASN A 41 13.48 -15.12 2.44
C ASN A 41 14.51 -14.04 2.75
N GLY A 42 14.09 -12.87 3.26
CA GLY A 42 14.97 -11.70 3.37
C GLY A 42 15.46 -11.22 2.00
N ILE A 43 16.59 -10.50 1.98
CA ILE A 43 17.30 -10.11 0.75
C ILE A 43 18.67 -10.78 0.75
N ASP A 44 18.91 -11.66 -0.22
CA ASP A 44 20.24 -12.20 -0.48
C ASP A 44 21.07 -11.18 -1.26
N LEU A 45 22.19 -10.75 -0.66
CA LEU A 45 23.09 -9.79 -1.28
C LEU A 45 24.01 -10.43 -2.33
N GLN A 46 23.94 -11.75 -2.56
CA GLN A 46 24.82 -12.51 -3.46
C GLN A 46 26.31 -12.47 -3.03
N VAL A 47 26.59 -11.94 -1.83
CA VAL A 47 27.91 -11.93 -1.19
C VAL A 47 28.00 -13.01 -0.09
N GLY A 48 27.06 -13.96 -0.08
CA GLY A 48 26.98 -15.02 0.93
C GLY A 48 26.30 -14.61 2.25
N TYR A 49 25.70 -13.42 2.30
CA TYR A 49 24.94 -12.93 3.45
C TYR A 49 23.51 -12.56 3.02
N THR A 50 22.53 -13.07 3.77
CA THR A 50 21.12 -12.72 3.64
C THR A 50 20.75 -11.73 4.73
N VAL A 51 20.27 -10.56 4.34
CA VAL A 51 19.76 -9.54 5.27
C VAL A 51 18.29 -9.82 5.55
N TYR A 52 17.97 -9.99 6.82
CA TYR A 52 16.60 -10.05 7.30
C TYR A 52 16.21 -8.71 7.90
N PHE A 53 14.97 -8.32 7.68
CA PHE A 53 14.42 -7.04 8.12
C PHE A 53 13.43 -7.25 9.24
N ASN A 54 13.41 -6.33 10.20
CA ASN A 54 12.39 -6.35 11.24
C ASN A 54 11.01 -6.00 10.66
N VAL A 55 9.94 -6.38 11.35
CA VAL A 55 8.55 -6.10 10.91
C VAL A 55 8.31 -4.63 10.57
N PHE A 56 8.91 -3.70 11.34
CA PHE A 56 8.79 -2.27 11.07
C PHE A 56 9.46 -1.85 9.77
N GLU A 57 10.65 -2.37 9.48
CA GLU A 57 11.39 -2.10 8.24
C GLU A 57 10.66 -2.70 7.04
N ILE A 58 10.13 -3.92 7.16
CA ILE A 58 9.31 -4.54 6.11
C ILE A 58 8.08 -3.67 5.82
N ALA A 59 7.38 -3.20 6.86
CA ALA A 59 6.23 -2.32 6.69
C ALA A 59 6.60 -1.02 5.96
N LEU A 60 7.74 -0.39 6.29
CA LEU A 60 8.22 0.81 5.60
C LEU A 60 8.57 0.54 4.14
N ILE A 61 9.25 -0.57 3.84
CA ILE A 61 9.57 -0.97 2.46
C ILE A 61 8.28 -1.20 1.67
N THR A 62 7.31 -1.92 2.24
CA THR A 62 6.02 -2.17 1.59
C THR A 62 5.23 -0.88 1.35
N LEU A 63 5.22 0.05 2.31
CA LEU A 63 4.62 1.38 2.14
C LEU A 63 5.31 2.15 1.01
N ALA A 64 6.64 2.12 0.96
CA ALA A 64 7.40 2.76 -0.11
C ALA A 64 7.05 2.19 -1.49
N VAL A 65 6.90 0.86 -1.62
CA VAL A 65 6.44 0.22 -2.87
C VAL A 65 5.06 0.74 -3.28
N GLY A 66 4.10 0.79 -2.35
CA GLY A 66 2.77 1.34 -2.62
C GLY A 66 2.81 2.81 -3.06
N ILE A 67 3.60 3.64 -2.38
CA ILE A 67 3.79 5.06 -2.71
C ILE A 67 4.41 5.21 -4.10
N LEU A 68 5.44 4.42 -4.43
CA LEU A 68 6.10 4.46 -5.73
C LEU A 68 5.12 4.12 -6.86
N ILE A 69 4.32 3.07 -6.71
CA ILE A 69 3.34 2.68 -7.73
C ILE A 69 2.25 3.75 -7.85
N GLY A 70 1.78 4.31 -6.73
CA GLY A 70 0.85 5.44 -6.73
C GLY A 70 1.44 6.67 -7.43
N ALA A 71 2.73 6.95 -7.23
CA ALA A 71 3.43 8.03 -7.92
C ALA A 71 3.56 7.77 -9.42
N VAL A 72 3.75 6.52 -9.85
CA VAL A 72 3.70 6.16 -11.28
C VAL A 72 2.32 6.47 -11.85
N ASN A 73 1.23 6.04 -11.22
CA ASN A 73 -0.13 6.40 -11.64
C ASN A 73 -0.30 7.93 -11.74
N GLY A 74 0.11 8.67 -10.71
CA GLY A 74 0.06 10.13 -10.70
C GLY A 74 0.88 10.77 -11.83
N LEU A 75 2.07 10.24 -12.13
CA LEU A 75 2.94 10.73 -13.20
C LEU A 75 2.33 10.48 -14.59
N LEU A 76 1.81 9.27 -14.82
CA LEU A 76 1.14 8.91 -16.08
C LEU A 76 -0.03 9.84 -16.37
N ILE A 77 -0.82 10.15 -15.34
CA ILE A 77 -2.01 11.00 -15.48
C ILE A 77 -1.59 12.47 -15.66
N THR A 78 -0.75 13.00 -14.78
CA THR A 78 -0.47 14.45 -14.73
C THR A 78 0.58 14.94 -15.72
N ARG A 79 1.58 14.11 -16.08
CA ARG A 79 2.67 14.51 -16.98
C ARG A 79 2.55 13.92 -18.38
N LEU A 80 2.03 12.70 -18.49
CA LEU A 80 1.86 12.03 -19.78
C LEU A 80 0.45 12.16 -20.35
N ASN A 81 -0.46 12.84 -19.64
CA ASN A 81 -1.85 13.08 -20.05
C ASN A 81 -2.61 11.79 -20.41
N VAL A 82 -2.29 10.68 -19.75
CA VAL A 82 -3.03 9.42 -19.92
C VAL A 82 -4.31 9.49 -19.11
N ALA A 83 -5.43 9.08 -19.70
CA ALA A 83 -6.71 9.03 -18.99
C ALA A 83 -6.60 8.15 -17.72
N PRO A 84 -7.10 8.60 -16.54
CA PRO A 84 -6.93 7.90 -15.26
C PRO A 84 -7.35 6.42 -15.28
N PHE A 85 -8.47 6.13 -15.96
CA PHE A 85 -8.95 4.76 -16.12
C PHE A 85 -7.95 3.87 -16.86
N ILE A 86 -7.35 4.37 -17.95
CA ILE A 86 -6.39 3.62 -18.77
C ILE A 86 -5.07 3.44 -18.01
N ALA A 87 -4.56 4.50 -17.38
CA ALA A 87 -3.32 4.45 -16.60
C ALA A 87 -3.42 3.41 -15.48
N THR A 88 -4.50 3.47 -14.69
CA THR A 88 -4.68 2.60 -13.54
C THR A 88 -5.05 1.17 -13.95
N LEU A 89 -5.76 0.97 -15.06
CA LEU A 89 -5.95 -0.37 -15.64
C LEU A 89 -4.61 -1.00 -16.09
N GLY A 90 -3.73 -0.22 -16.70
CA GLY A 90 -2.38 -0.69 -17.07
C GLY A 90 -1.57 -1.08 -15.84
N VAL A 91 -1.51 -0.21 -14.83
CA VAL A 91 -0.82 -0.49 -13.57
C VAL A 91 -1.43 -1.67 -12.81
N LEU A 92 -2.75 -1.88 -12.88
CA LEU A 92 -3.43 -3.06 -12.35
C LEU A 92 -2.81 -4.34 -12.90
N TYR A 93 -2.65 -4.43 -14.23
CA TYR A 93 -2.08 -5.62 -14.88
C TYR A 93 -0.60 -5.79 -14.58
N VAL A 94 0.17 -4.70 -14.57
CA VAL A 94 1.60 -4.75 -14.21
C VAL A 94 1.78 -5.22 -12.77
N ALA A 95 1.08 -4.61 -11.81
CA ALA A 95 1.19 -4.98 -10.40
C ALA A 95 0.75 -6.43 -10.16
N ARG A 96 -0.34 -6.86 -10.81
CA ARG A 96 -0.81 -8.25 -10.74
C ARG A 96 0.17 -9.23 -11.38
N GLY A 97 0.73 -8.89 -12.53
CA GLY A 97 1.74 -9.69 -13.22
C GLY A 97 3.01 -9.84 -12.37
N LEU A 98 3.50 -8.75 -11.80
CA LEU A 98 4.65 -8.77 -10.88
C LEU A 98 4.38 -9.64 -9.64
N ALA A 99 3.18 -9.54 -9.05
CA ALA A 99 2.80 -10.37 -7.91
C ALA A 99 2.81 -11.87 -8.27
N LEU A 100 2.27 -12.23 -9.44
CA LEU A 100 2.26 -13.61 -9.93
C LEU A 100 3.67 -14.12 -10.25
N LEU A 101 4.47 -13.32 -10.96
CA LEU A 101 5.85 -13.69 -11.30
C LEU A 101 6.75 -13.83 -10.08
N SER A 102 6.55 -13.00 -9.05
CA SER A 102 7.34 -13.07 -7.81
C SER A 102 7.18 -14.37 -7.01
N SER A 103 6.16 -15.16 -7.34
CA SER A 103 5.78 -16.37 -6.60
C SER A 103 5.53 -17.59 -7.47
N ASP A 104 5.81 -17.51 -8.78
CA ASP A 104 5.38 -18.50 -9.77
C ASP A 104 3.88 -18.85 -9.65
N GLY A 105 3.04 -17.86 -9.35
CA GLY A 105 1.60 -18.02 -9.14
C GLY A 105 1.20 -18.71 -7.83
N ARG A 106 2.14 -18.98 -6.93
CA ARG A 106 1.89 -19.56 -5.61
C ARG A 106 1.65 -18.47 -4.56
N THR A 107 1.10 -18.86 -3.42
CA THR A 107 1.03 -17.96 -2.25
C THR A 107 2.18 -18.28 -1.32
N PHE A 108 2.64 -17.29 -0.55
CA PHE A 108 3.60 -17.53 0.54
C PHE A 108 2.85 -18.08 1.75
N PRO A 109 2.99 -19.38 2.10
CA PRO A 109 2.30 -19.95 3.24
C PRO A 109 3.03 -19.59 4.53
N ASN A 110 2.30 -19.64 5.65
CA ASN A 110 2.86 -19.61 7.00
C ASN A 110 3.76 -18.38 7.32
N LEU A 111 3.20 -17.18 7.14
CA LEU A 111 3.85 -15.88 7.40
C LEU A 111 4.01 -15.53 8.90
N VAL A 112 4.28 -16.52 9.74
CA VAL A 112 4.46 -16.33 11.20
C VAL A 112 5.77 -15.59 11.49
N GLY A 113 6.74 -15.68 10.58
CA GLY A 113 8.10 -15.16 10.76
C GLY A 113 8.95 -16.05 11.66
N LYS A 114 10.20 -15.65 11.90
CA LYS A 114 11.15 -16.32 12.79
C LYS A 114 11.60 -15.36 13.90
N PRO A 115 11.45 -15.71 15.18
CA PRO A 115 11.80 -14.82 16.29
C PRO A 115 13.26 -14.34 16.23
N ASP A 116 14.16 -15.26 15.89
CA ASP A 116 15.61 -15.01 15.80
C ASP A 116 15.98 -13.98 14.73
N LEU A 117 15.07 -13.72 13.78
CA LEU A 117 15.27 -12.81 12.65
C LEU A 117 14.46 -11.52 12.78
N GLY A 118 13.74 -11.32 13.90
CA GLY A 118 12.92 -10.12 14.12
C GLY A 118 11.73 -9.96 13.15
N THR A 119 11.42 -10.99 12.36
CA THR A 119 10.32 -10.98 11.38
C THR A 119 8.96 -11.37 11.99
N THR A 120 8.91 -11.62 13.30
CA THR A 120 7.66 -11.91 14.04
C THR A 120 6.97 -10.62 14.46
N GLY A 121 5.66 -10.51 14.22
CA GLY A 121 4.86 -9.34 14.62
C GLY A 121 3.69 -9.00 13.69
N PHE A 122 3.73 -9.43 12.43
CA PHE A 122 2.59 -9.29 11.51
C PHE A 122 1.31 -9.97 12.03
N GLY A 123 1.45 -11.10 12.73
CA GLY A 123 0.32 -11.76 13.39
C GLY A 123 -0.37 -10.88 14.45
N PHE A 124 0.40 -10.12 15.24
CA PHE A 124 -0.15 -9.18 16.22
C PHE A 124 -0.79 -7.96 15.54
N LEU A 125 -0.17 -7.41 14.49
CA LEU A 125 -0.74 -6.29 13.73
C LEU A 125 -2.07 -6.65 13.05
N GLY A 126 -2.17 -7.87 12.51
CA GLY A 126 -3.36 -8.34 11.79
C GLY A 126 -4.47 -8.87 12.70
N ALA A 127 -4.12 -9.71 13.67
CA ALA A 127 -5.10 -10.47 14.49
C ALA A 127 -4.94 -10.23 16.00
N GLY A 128 -3.90 -9.52 16.44
CA GLY A 128 -3.71 -9.16 17.84
C GLY A 128 -4.81 -8.23 18.34
N ARG A 129 -5.00 -8.25 19.66
CA ARG A 129 -5.96 -7.40 20.36
C ARG A 129 -5.24 -6.52 21.37
N MET A 130 -5.64 -5.26 21.43
CA MET A 130 -5.17 -4.28 22.40
C MET A 130 -6.39 -3.56 22.97
N LEU A 131 -6.50 -3.54 24.31
CA LEU A 131 -7.63 -2.94 25.04
C LEU A 131 -9.00 -3.48 24.58
N GLY A 132 -9.08 -4.78 24.29
CA GLY A 132 -10.32 -5.45 23.86
C GLY A 132 -10.67 -5.31 22.37
N LEU A 133 -9.98 -4.44 21.62
CA LEU A 133 -10.21 -4.23 20.19
C LEU A 133 -9.04 -4.77 19.34
N PRO A 134 -9.30 -5.25 18.10
CA PRO A 134 -8.25 -5.61 17.16
C PRO A 134 -7.28 -4.46 16.91
N VAL A 135 -5.97 -4.74 16.87
CA VAL A 135 -4.92 -3.74 16.60
C VAL A 135 -5.15 -3.03 15.26
N SER A 136 -5.69 -3.72 14.26
CA SER A 136 -6.07 -3.14 12.97
C SER A 136 -7.09 -1.99 13.07
N ILE A 137 -7.94 -1.98 14.09
CA ILE A 137 -8.87 -0.85 14.34
C ILE A 137 -8.10 0.37 14.86
N TRP A 138 -7.14 0.17 15.76
CA TRP A 138 -6.30 1.26 16.26
C TRP A 138 -5.48 1.90 15.13
N ILE A 139 -4.89 1.07 14.27
CA ILE A 139 -4.18 1.55 13.07
C ILE A 139 -5.15 2.33 12.17
N LEU A 140 -6.37 1.83 11.98
CA LEU A 140 -7.39 2.51 11.18
C LEU A 140 -7.72 3.90 11.74
N VAL A 141 -7.90 4.02 13.06
CA VAL A 141 -8.16 5.31 13.71
C VAL A 141 -7.00 6.28 13.49
N VAL A 142 -5.75 5.83 13.67
CA VAL A 142 -4.56 6.67 13.43
C VAL A 142 -4.51 7.16 11.99
N VAL A 143 -4.70 6.26 11.02
CA VAL A 143 -4.69 6.63 9.59
C VAL A 143 -5.86 7.55 9.25
N ALA A 144 -7.05 7.31 9.80
CA ALA A 144 -8.22 8.15 9.58
C ALA A 144 -8.03 9.57 10.13
N VAL A 145 -7.50 9.71 11.34
CA VAL A 145 -7.16 11.02 11.93
C VAL A 145 -6.09 11.72 11.10
N GLY A 146 -5.05 11.00 10.66
CA GLY A 146 -4.02 11.54 9.78
C GLY A 146 -4.57 12.01 8.44
N ALA A 147 -5.41 11.21 7.79
CA ALA A 147 -6.06 11.55 6.53
C ALA A 147 -7.00 12.75 6.67
N ALA A 148 -7.81 12.80 7.75
CA ALA A 148 -8.69 13.94 8.03
C ALA A 148 -7.89 15.22 8.30
N TYR A 149 -6.78 15.11 9.04
CA TYR A 149 -5.89 16.24 9.29
C TYR A 149 -5.25 16.75 8.00
N LEU A 150 -4.74 15.84 7.15
CA LEU A 150 -4.20 16.17 5.84
C LEU A 150 -5.25 16.86 4.97
N ALA A 151 -6.45 16.29 4.86
CA ALA A 151 -7.53 16.83 4.05
C ALA A 151 -7.96 18.24 4.49
N LYS A 152 -8.11 18.46 5.80
CA LYS A 152 -8.70 19.70 6.34
C LYS A 152 -7.69 20.80 6.62
N TYR A 153 -6.50 20.46 7.11
CA TYR A 153 -5.59 21.44 7.71
C TYR A 153 -4.28 21.63 6.94
N THR A 154 -3.98 20.83 5.91
CA THR A 154 -2.72 20.97 5.16
C THR A 154 -2.90 21.67 3.80
N PRO A 155 -1.85 22.34 3.26
CA PRO A 155 -1.87 22.87 1.90
C PRO A 155 -2.18 21.80 0.85
N LEU A 156 -1.63 20.58 1.02
CA LEU A 156 -1.86 19.46 0.12
C LEU A 156 -3.36 19.13 0.00
N GLY A 157 -4.07 19.06 1.13
CA GLY A 157 -5.52 18.85 1.13
C GLY A 157 -6.26 19.93 0.32
N ARG A 158 -5.94 21.21 0.54
CA ARG A 158 -6.54 22.32 -0.21
C ARG A 158 -6.29 22.21 -1.71
N HIS A 159 -5.07 21.83 -2.14
CA HIS A 159 -4.77 21.62 -3.55
C HIS A 159 -5.57 20.47 -4.15
N ILE A 160 -5.70 19.35 -3.45
CA ILE A 160 -6.50 18.20 -3.89
C ILE A 160 -7.95 18.60 -4.14
N PHE A 161 -8.58 19.30 -3.18
CA PHE A 161 -9.95 19.79 -3.35
C PHE A 161 -10.08 20.84 -4.45
N ALA A 162 -9.08 21.71 -4.65
CA ALA A 162 -9.10 22.72 -5.70
C ALA A 162 -9.03 22.11 -7.10
N VAL A 163 -8.22 21.06 -7.28
CA VAL A 163 -8.18 20.30 -8.55
C VAL A 163 -9.53 19.67 -8.85
N GLY A 164 -10.15 19.05 -7.84
CA GLY A 164 -11.48 18.46 -7.96
C GLY A 164 -12.61 19.44 -8.24
N GLY A 165 -12.54 20.64 -7.63
CA GLY A 165 -13.58 21.66 -7.74
C GLY A 165 -13.63 22.40 -9.08
N ASN A 166 -12.69 22.14 -10.00
CA ASN A 166 -12.56 22.87 -11.26
C ASN A 166 -12.29 21.94 -12.45
N GLU A 167 -13.22 21.02 -12.73
CA GLU A 167 -13.15 20.10 -13.89
C GLU A 167 -13.15 20.80 -15.27
N ARG A 168 -13.25 22.14 -15.33
CA ARG A 168 -13.51 22.92 -16.56
C ARG A 168 -12.51 24.05 -16.87
N ALA A 169 -11.41 24.21 -16.12
CA ALA A 169 -10.39 25.23 -16.44
C ALA A 169 -9.16 24.65 -17.12
#